data_AF-A0A5B7GV43-F1
#
_entry.id   AF-A0A5B7GV43-F1
#
_cell.length_a   1.000
_cell.length_b   1.000
_cell.length_c   1.000
_cell.angle_alpha   90.00
_cell.angle_beta   90.00
_cell.angle_gamma   90.00
#
_symmetry.space_group_name_H-M   'P 1'
#
loop_
_entity.id
_entity.type
_entity.pdbx_description
1 polymer ?
#
loop_
_entity_poly.entity_id
_entity_poly.type
_entity_poly.pdbx_seq_one_letter_code
_entity_poly.pdbx_strand_id
1 'polypeptide(L)' 'MRCQCLRNIKQFSFSHRTVDIWNRLSDEIVTAESVHKFNMLDKCRHRDTTR' A
#
# COMPACT_ATOMS: atom_id res chain seq x y z
N MET A 1 -24.98 -26.06 -14.58
CA MET A 1 -24.14 -24.93 -15.04
C MET A 1 -23.01 -24.75 -14.03
N ARG A 2 -21.78 -25.11 -14.39
CA ARG A 2 -20.61 -24.72 -13.59
C ARG A 2 -20.32 -23.28 -13.95
N CYS A 3 -20.54 -22.35 -13.03
CA CYS A 3 -20.00 -21.00 -13.16
C CYS A 3 -18.48 -21.18 -13.24
N GLN A 4 -17.94 -21.16 -14.46
CA GLN A 4 -16.52 -21.01 -14.68
C GLN A 4 -16.20 -19.58 -14.28
N CYS A 5 -16.05 -19.37 -12.97
CA CYS A 5 -15.33 -18.24 -12.41
C CYS A 5 -13.86 -18.38 -12.83
N LEU A 6 -13.58 -18.30 -14.14
CA LEU A 6 -12.30 -17.86 -14.64
C LEU A 6 -12.20 -16.40 -14.21
N ARG A 7 -11.98 -16.19 -12.90
CA ARG A 7 -11.63 -14.90 -12.34
C ARG A 7 -10.45 -14.49 -13.18
N ASN A 8 -10.58 -13.36 -13.84
CA ASN A 8 -9.58 -12.82 -14.71
C ASN A 8 -8.44 -12.35 -13.80
N ILE A 9 -7.63 -13.29 -13.28
CA ILE A 9 -6.63 -13.04 -12.22
C ILE A 9 -5.69 -11.94 -12.68
N LYS A 10 -5.37 -11.93 -13.99
CA LYS A 10 -4.58 -10.86 -14.62
C LYS A 10 -5.25 -9.49 -14.62
N GLN A 11 -6.58 -9.42 -14.67
CA GLN A 11 -7.33 -8.16 -14.60
C GLN A 11 -7.37 -7.59 -13.18
N PHE A 12 -7.39 -8.47 -12.17
CA PHE A 12 -7.47 -8.09 -10.76
C PHE A 12 -6.13 -8.16 -10.02
N SER A 13 -5.06 -8.55 -10.71
CA SER A 13 -3.71 -8.58 -10.13
C SER A 13 -3.14 -7.18 -10.09
N PHE A 14 -2.57 -6.82 -8.94
CA PHE A 14 -1.73 -5.64 -8.84
C PHE A 14 -0.49 -5.80 -9.71
N SER A 15 -0.01 -4.69 -10.29
CA SER A 15 1.26 -4.69 -10.99
C SER A 15 2.39 -5.07 -10.02
N HIS A 16 3.44 -5.72 -10.53
CA HIS A 16 4.64 -6.03 -9.72
C HIS A 16 5.19 -4.78 -9.03
N ARG A 17 5.23 -3.65 -9.75
CA ARG A 17 5.62 -2.34 -9.20
C ARG A 17 4.78 -1.93 -8.00
N THR A 18 3.47 -2.16 -8.03
CA THR A 18 2.58 -1.84 -6.90
C THR A 18 2.94 -2.70 -5.70
N VAL A 19 3.09 -4.01 -5.88
CA VAL A 19 3.46 -4.94 -4.81
C VAL A 19 4.81 -4.57 -4.19
N ASP A 20 5.81 -4.23 -5.02
CA ASP A 20 7.13 -3.81 -4.54
C ASP A 20 7.09 -2.52 -3.72
N ILE A 21 6.23 -1.56 -4.10
CA ILE A 21 6.02 -0.34 -3.32
C ILE A 21 5.38 -0.66 -1.97
N TRP A 22 4.33 -1.51 -1.96
CA TRP A 22 3.66 -1.92 -0.72
C TRP A 22 4.62 -2.63 0.24
N ASN A 23 5.46 -3.54 -0.27
CA ASN A 23 6.44 -4.27 0.55
C ASN A 23 7.56 -3.37 1.12
N ARG A 24 7.73 -2.16 0.60
CA ARG A 24 8.71 -1.17 1.11
C ARG A 24 8.11 -0.22 2.16
N LEU A 25 6.81 -0.29 2.40
CA LEU A 25 6.18 0.51 3.46
C LEU A 25 6.57 -0.06 4.83
N SER A 26 6.69 0.81 5.83
CA SER A 26 6.92 0.38 7.21
C SER A 26 5.62 -0.14 7.83
N ASP A 27 5.74 -1.03 8.80
CA ASP A 27 4.58 -1.57 9.55
C ASP A 27 3.74 -0.46 10.17
N GLU A 28 4.36 0.64 10.61
CA GLU A 28 3.66 1.81 11.15
C GLU A 28 2.72 2.47 10.13
N ILE A 29 3.13 2.51 8.85
CA ILE A 29 2.32 3.03 7.75
C ILE A 29 1.19 2.05 7.41
N VAL A 30 1.48 0.75 7.38
CA VAL A 30 0.50 -0.30 7.05
C VAL A 30 -0.56 -0.45 8.16
N THR A 31 -0.18 -0.25 9.42
CA THR A 31 -1.06 -0.34 10.60
C THR A 31 -1.75 0.97 10.96
N ALA A 32 -1.55 2.03 10.17
CA ALA A 32 -2.21 3.31 10.40
C ALA A 32 -3.75 3.16 10.31
N GLU A 33 -4.41 3.36 11.45
CA GLU A 33 -5.87 3.21 11.59
C GLU A 33 -6.67 4.21 10.74
N SER A 34 -6.07 5.35 10.38
CA SER A 34 -6.73 6.37 9.58
C SER A 34 -5.77 7.10 8.65
N VAL A 35 -6.32 7.65 7.57
CA VAL A 35 -5.59 8.52 6.64
C VAL A 35 -4.99 9.73 7.35
N HIS A 36 -5.63 10.20 8.42
CA HIS A 36 -5.09 11.30 9.22
C HIS A 36 -3.80 10.92 9.94
N LYS A 37 -3.74 9.71 10.52
CA LYS A 37 -2.51 9.17 11.13
C LYS A 37 -1.42 8.95 10.08
N PHE A 38 -1.78 8.46 8.89
CA PHE A 38 -0.84 8.34 7.75
C PHE A 38 -0.23 9.69 7.36
N ASN A 39 -1.03 10.74 7.21
CA ASN A 39 -0.55 12.08 6.85
C ASN A 39 0.36 12.69 7.93
N MET A 40 0.14 12.34 9.20
CA MET A 40 1.02 12.76 10.29
C MET A 40 2.41 12.11 10.18
N LEU A 41 2.48 10.82 9.82
CA LEU A 41 3.75 10.10 9.58
C LEU A 41 4.51 10.67 8.38
N ASP A 42 3.81 10.98 7.29
CA ASP A 42 4.42 11.57 6.09
C ASP A 42 5.08 12.94 6.41
N LYS A 43 4.40 13.77 7.20
CA LYS A 43 4.94 15.06 7.67
C LYS A 43 6.13 14.91 8.61
N CYS A 44 6.14 13.90 9.48
CA CYS A 44 7.26 13.64 10.39
C CYS A 44 8.53 13.27 9.61
N ARG A 45 8.44 12.38 8.62
CA ARG A 45 9.60 12.00 7.79
C ARG A 45 10.20 13.16 7.00
N HIS A 46 9.37 14.13 6.59
CA HIS A 46 9.86 15.32 5.89
C HIS A 46 10.65 16.28 6.81
N ARG A 47 10.39 16.28 8.13
CA ARG A 47 11.11 17.14 9.08
C ARG A 47 12.48 16.60 9.49
N ASP A 48 12.68 15.28 9.42
CA ASP A 48 13.94 14.64 9.79
C ASP A 48 15.04 14.81 8.73
N THR A 49 14.69 15.28 7.53
CA THR A 49 15.66 15.50 6.42
C THR A 49 16.27 16.91 6.42
N THR A 50 16.15 17.65 7.53
CA THR A 50 16.77 18.97 7.69
C THR A 50 17.67 18.99 8.93
N ARG A 51 18.84 18.37 8.82
CA ARG A 51 19.99 18.68 9.69
C ARG A 51 21.29 18.53 8.92
#